data_AF-A0A1Q8EFB8-F1
#
_entry.id   AF-A0A1Q8EFB8-F1
#
_cell.length_a   1.000
_cell.length_b   1.000
_cell.length_c   1.000
_cell.angle_alpha   90.00
_cell.angle_beta   90.00
_cell.angle_gamma   90.00
#
_symmetry.space_group_name_H-M   'P 1'
#
loop_
_entity.id
_entity.type
_entity.pdbx_description
1 polymer ?
#
loop_
_entity_poly.entity_id
_entity_poly.type
_entity_poly.pdbx_seq_one_letter_code
_entity_poly.pdbx_strand_id
1 'polypeptide(L)'
;MAFSLNGNLQKNKEAERNRQYEVSLVKALKNSYRDIDEIKFSSPHYAKPPGDWSCTVQLSFSDGRVIKDRIRHNLSTEINLSGVVNTAESEILSSHFGSTGGNVRVIFSDGKESVE
;
A
#
# COMPACT_ATOMS: atom_id res chain seq x y z
N MET A 1 2.25 4.18 -37.62
CA MET A 1 2.84 3.98 -36.27
C MET A 1 1.98 4.64 -35.18
N ALA A 2 0.67 4.35 -35.12
CA ALA A 2 -0.26 5.00 -34.17
C ALA A 2 -0.66 4.11 -32.97
N PHE A 3 -0.47 2.79 -33.07
CA PHE A 3 -0.87 1.84 -32.02
C PHE A 3 0.05 1.89 -30.78
N SER A 4 1.31 2.30 -30.91
CA SER A 4 2.28 2.36 -29.80
C SER A 4 2.08 3.56 -28.87
N LEU A 5 1.69 4.72 -29.41
CA LEU A 5 1.45 5.94 -28.64
C LEU A 5 0.28 5.80 -27.66
N ASN A 6 -0.82 5.18 -28.10
CA ASN A 6 -1.99 4.98 -27.25
C ASN A 6 -1.71 4.03 -26.08
N GLY A 7 -0.90 2.98 -26.30
CA GLY A 7 -0.49 2.05 -25.24
C GLY A 7 0.39 2.72 -24.17
N ASN A 8 1.34 3.56 -24.58
CA ASN A 8 2.21 4.26 -23.63
C ASN A 8 1.44 5.30 -22.79
N LEU A 9 0.48 6.01 -23.40
CA LEU A 9 -0.37 6.95 -22.66
C LEU A 9 -1.24 6.25 -21.61
N GLN A 10 -1.80 5.09 -21.95
CA GLN A 10 -2.61 4.30 -21.01
C GLN A 10 -1.78 3.78 -19.84
N LYS A 11 -0.58 3.25 -20.11
CA LYS A 11 0.36 2.79 -19.06
C LYS A 11 0.78 3.91 -18.13
N ASN A 12 1.09 5.09 -18.65
CA ASN A 12 1.47 6.24 -17.82
C ASN A 12 0.32 6.70 -16.92
N LYS A 13 -0.92 6.72 -17.43
CA LYS A 13 -2.11 7.05 -16.63
C LYS A 13 -2.39 6.01 -15.54
N GLU A 14 -2.18 4.73 -15.84
CA GLU A 14 -2.34 3.65 -14.86
C GLU A 14 -1.26 3.71 -13.78
N ALA A 15 -0.01 3.99 -14.15
CA ALA A 15 1.08 4.18 -13.20
C ALA A 15 0.84 5.37 -12.27
N GLU A 16 0.37 6.50 -12.81
CA GLU A 16 -0.01 7.68 -12.03
C GLU A 16 -1.14 7.36 -11.05
N ARG A 17 -2.15 6.60 -11.51
CA ARG A 17 -3.24 6.16 -10.64
C ARG A 17 -2.74 5.22 -9.53
N ASN A 18 -1.89 4.24 -9.86
CA ASN A 18 -1.29 3.36 -8.86
C ASN A 18 -0.52 4.15 -7.80
N ARG A 19 0.25 5.15 -8.21
CA ARG A 19 0.97 6.05 -7.28
C ARG A 19 0.01 6.76 -6.33
N GLN A 20 -1.13 7.28 -6.82
CA GLN A 20 -2.13 7.93 -5.98
C GLN A 20 -2.72 6.98 -4.92
N TYR A 21 -3.02 5.74 -5.31
CA TYR A 21 -3.53 4.73 -4.38
C TYR A 21 -2.47 4.29 -3.36
N GLU A 22 -1.21 4.11 -3.77
CA GLU A 22 -0.13 3.77 -2.86
C GLU A 22 0.11 4.87 -1.82
N VAL A 23 0.16 6.14 -2.23
CA VAL A 23 0.32 7.29 -1.33
C VAL A 23 -0.86 7.40 -0.35
N SER A 24 -2.09 7.24 -0.85
CA SER A 24 -3.28 7.21 0.01
C SER A 24 -3.24 6.04 1.00
N LEU A 25 -2.78 4.86 0.56
CA LEU A 25 -2.67 3.69 1.41
C LEU A 25 -1.57 3.83 2.47
N VAL A 26 -0.43 4.47 2.16
CA VAL A 26 0.59 4.82 3.18
C VAL A 26 -0.05 5.62 4.31
N LYS A 27 -0.80 6.67 3.96
CA LYS A 27 -1.49 7.50 4.96
C LYS A 27 -2.47 6.68 5.79
N ALA A 28 -3.27 5.84 5.15
CA ALA A 28 -4.24 5.00 5.85
C ALA A 28 -3.56 4.00 6.79
N LEU A 29 -2.46 3.38 6.37
CA LEU A 29 -1.69 2.43 7.19
C LEU A 29 -1.00 3.12 8.36
N LYS A 30 -0.40 4.29 8.15
CA LYS A 30 0.15 5.14 9.23
C LYS A 30 -0.92 5.56 10.24
N ASN A 31 -2.17 5.71 9.83
CA ASN A 31 -3.29 5.99 10.75
C ASN A 31 -3.87 4.73 11.43
N SER A 32 -3.53 3.54 10.94
CA SER A 32 -4.07 2.26 11.44
C SER A 32 -3.14 1.56 12.41
N TYR A 33 -1.83 1.70 12.16
CA TYR A 33 -0.81 1.06 12.97
C TYR A 33 0.26 2.04 13.45
N ARG A 34 0.68 1.85 14.70
CA ARG A 34 1.85 2.51 15.32
C ARG A 34 3.13 1.73 15.01
N ASP A 35 4.26 2.38 15.22
CA ASP A 35 5.60 1.79 15.15
C ASP A 35 5.96 1.16 13.79
N ILE A 36 5.40 1.69 12.69
CA ILE A 36 5.80 1.26 11.34
C ILE A 36 7.16 1.89 11.00
N ASP A 37 8.13 1.06 10.60
CA ASP A 37 9.44 1.50 10.10
C ASP A 37 9.48 1.52 8.56
N GLU A 38 8.90 0.51 7.92
CA GLU A 38 8.92 0.38 6.46
C GLU A 38 7.57 -0.10 5.90
N ILE A 39 7.14 0.50 4.79
CA ILE A 39 6.03 0.03 3.96
C ILE A 39 6.56 -0.27 2.57
N LYS A 40 6.39 -1.51 2.11
CA LYS A 40 6.79 -1.94 0.77
C LYS A 40 5.62 -2.44 -0.05
N PHE A 41 5.38 -1.80 -1.18
CA PHE A 41 4.34 -2.15 -2.15
C PHE A 41 4.87 -3.05 -3.24
N SER A 42 4.04 -3.99 -3.69
CA SER A 42 4.32 -4.87 -4.81
C SER A 42 3.03 -5.35 -5.45
N SER A 43 3.08 -5.64 -6.75
CA SER A 43 1.97 -6.25 -7.50
C SER A 43 0.63 -5.49 -7.36
N PRO A 44 0.55 -4.19 -7.70
CA PRO A 44 -0.73 -3.48 -7.74
C PRO A 44 -1.67 -4.15 -8.74
N HIS A 45 -2.95 -4.22 -8.38
CA HIS A 45 -3.97 -4.90 -9.17
C HIS A 45 -5.28 -4.12 -9.14
N TYR A 46 -5.80 -3.82 -10.33
CA TYR A 46 -7.16 -3.35 -10.53
C TYR A 46 -8.05 -4.48 -11.02
N ALA A 47 -9.19 -4.69 -10.36
CA ALA A 47 -10.35 -5.24 -11.08
C ALA A 47 -10.75 -4.22 -12.16
N LYS A 48 -11.17 -4.67 -13.35
CA LYS A 48 -11.50 -3.84 -14.53
C LYS A 48 -11.99 -2.43 -14.15
N PRO A 49 -11.26 -1.35 -14.50
CA PRO A 49 -11.65 0.01 -14.13
C PRO A 49 -13.07 0.37 -14.57
N PRO A 50 -13.88 1.06 -13.73
CA PRO A 50 -13.60 1.46 -12.36
C PRO A 50 -13.90 0.32 -11.39
N GLY A 51 -12.88 -0.48 -11.04
CA GLY A 51 -13.01 -1.62 -10.15
C GLY A 51 -12.05 -1.51 -8.97
N ASP A 52 -12.23 -2.41 -8.02
CA ASP A 52 -11.46 -2.45 -6.77
C ASP A 52 -9.96 -2.47 -7.04
N TRP A 53 -9.23 -1.63 -6.30
CA TRP A 53 -7.78 -1.65 -6.27
C TRP A 53 -7.27 -2.42 -5.07
N SER A 54 -6.24 -3.23 -5.30
CA SER A 54 -5.51 -3.92 -4.25
C SER A 54 -4.03 -3.95 -4.56
N CYS A 55 -3.21 -4.09 -3.52
CA CYS A 55 -1.76 -4.22 -3.67
C CYS A 55 -1.23 -5.16 -2.58
N THR A 56 -0.15 -5.88 -2.87
CA THR A 56 0.57 -6.63 -1.84
C THR A 56 1.48 -5.67 -1.08
N VAL A 57 1.24 -5.56 0.21
CA VAL A 57 1.95 -4.68 1.14
C VAL A 57 2.76 -5.52 2.10
N GLN A 58 4.01 -5.16 2.31
CA GLN A 58 4.81 -5.63 3.43
C GLN A 58 4.98 -4.48 4.42
N LEU A 59 4.60 -4.72 5.67
CA LEU A 59 4.79 -3.84 6.81
C LEU A 59 5.94 -4.39 7.65
N SER A 60 6.90 -3.54 7.97
CA SER A 60 7.95 -3.83 8.95
C SER A 60 7.77 -2.90 10.15
N PHE A 61 7.71 -3.47 11.35
CA PHE A 61 7.55 -2.74 12.60
C PHE A 61 8.90 -2.59 13.32
N SER A 62 9.00 -1.58 14.18
CA SER A 62 10.23 -1.27 14.93
C SER A 62 10.65 -2.34 15.93
N ASP A 63 9.73 -3.24 16.32
CA ASP A 63 10.02 -4.41 17.16
C ASP A 63 10.55 -5.61 16.35
N GLY A 64 10.78 -5.42 15.04
CA GLY A 64 11.32 -6.43 14.13
C GLY A 64 10.27 -7.36 13.51
N ARG A 65 8.98 -7.20 13.83
CA ARG A 65 7.92 -7.99 13.21
C ARG A 65 7.68 -7.54 11.77
N VAL A 66 7.38 -8.49 10.90
CA VAL A 66 7.10 -8.23 9.48
C VAL A 66 5.83 -8.97 9.09
N ILE A 67 4.90 -8.26 8.44
CA ILE A 67 3.66 -8.81 7.90
C ILE A 67 3.62 -8.52 6.40
N LYS A 68 3.21 -9.51 5.60
CA LYS A 68 3.04 -9.33 4.15
C LYS A 68 1.69 -9.85 3.72
N ASP A 69 0.89 -8.98 3.12
CA ASP A 69 -0.51 -9.29 2.82
C ASP A 69 -1.05 -8.50 1.63
N ARG A 70 -2.14 -8.98 1.02
CA ARG A 70 -2.87 -8.30 -0.04
C ARG A 70 -3.95 -7.40 0.57
N ILE A 71 -3.76 -6.10 0.42
CA ILE A 71 -4.64 -5.09 0.98
C ILE A 71 -5.52 -4.50 -0.12
N ARG A 72 -6.84 -4.39 0.12
CA ARG A 72 -7.76 -3.61 -0.72
C ARG A 72 -7.78 -2.17 -0.22
N HIS A 73 -7.92 -1.20 -1.12
CA HIS A 73 -7.94 0.20 -0.69
C HIS A 73 -8.79 1.08 -1.59
N ASN A 74 -9.49 2.02 -0.96
CA ASN A 74 -10.19 3.12 -1.61
C ASN A 74 -9.56 4.44 -1.20
N LEU A 75 -9.53 5.42 -2.10
CA LEU A 75 -8.89 6.73 -1.84
C LEU A 75 -9.56 7.53 -0.69
N SER A 76 -10.79 7.20 -0.31
CA SER A 76 -11.50 7.80 0.82
C SER A 76 -11.23 7.08 2.16
N THR A 77 -10.48 5.99 2.17
CA THR A 77 -10.22 5.20 3.37
C THR A 77 -9.11 5.83 4.20
N GLU A 78 -9.44 6.34 5.39
CA GLU A 78 -8.48 6.97 6.30
C GLU A 78 -7.79 6.00 7.27
N ILE A 79 -8.41 4.85 7.54
CA ILE A 79 -7.90 3.74 8.37
C ILE A 79 -8.15 2.46 7.57
N ASN A 80 -7.11 1.64 7.37
CA ASN A 80 -7.19 0.41 6.60
C ASN A 80 -6.74 -0.80 7.44
N LEU A 81 -7.72 -1.65 7.76
CA LEU A 81 -7.54 -2.92 8.47
C LEU A 81 -7.94 -4.13 7.60
N SER A 82 -7.98 -3.94 6.27
CA SER A 82 -8.55 -4.92 5.33
C SER A 82 -7.62 -6.10 4.99
N GLY A 83 -6.55 -6.30 5.76
CA GLY A 83 -5.62 -7.40 5.53
C GLY A 83 -6.31 -8.76 5.69
N VAL A 84 -6.03 -9.69 4.78
CA VAL A 84 -6.41 -11.10 4.87
C VAL A 84 -5.29 -11.86 5.59
N VAL A 85 -5.32 -11.79 6.91
CA VAL A 85 -4.29 -12.38 7.79
C VAL A 85 -4.76 -13.64 8.52
N ASN A 86 -3.81 -14.50 8.89
CA ASN A 86 -4.09 -15.60 9.83
C ASN A 86 -4.15 -15.10 11.28
N THR A 87 -4.50 -15.97 12.23
CA THR A 87 -4.66 -15.60 13.65
C THR A 87 -3.39 -14.97 14.25
N ALA A 88 -2.21 -15.54 13.99
CA ALA A 88 -0.95 -15.02 14.55
C ALA A 88 -0.59 -13.64 13.96
N GLU A 89 -0.78 -13.46 12.66
CA GLU A 89 -0.60 -12.17 11.99
C GLU A 89 -1.61 -11.13 12.48
N SER A 90 -2.86 -11.52 12.76
CA SER A 90 -3.87 -10.66 13.36
C SER A 90 -3.50 -10.21 14.78
N GLU A 91 -2.90 -11.08 15.59
CA GLU A 91 -2.38 -10.74 16.91
C GLU A 91 -1.23 -9.72 16.82
N ILE A 92 -0.34 -9.87 15.84
CA ILE A 92 0.71 -8.89 15.54
C ILE A 92 0.08 -7.55 15.18
N LEU A 93 -0.77 -7.50 14.14
CA LEU A 93 -1.39 -6.25 13.68
C LEU A 93 -2.19 -5.55 14.79
N SER A 94 -2.95 -6.29 15.59
CA SER A 94 -3.72 -5.72 16.70
C SER A 94 -2.86 -5.17 17.82
N SER A 95 -1.69 -5.78 18.11
CA SER A 95 -0.73 -5.24 19.08
C SER A 95 -0.10 -3.91 18.64
N HIS A 96 -0.18 -3.60 17.35
CA HIS A 96 0.27 -2.35 16.74
C HIS A 96 -0.88 -1.40 16.39
N PHE A 97 -2.12 -1.60 16.81
CA PHE A 97 -3.16 -0.59 16.56
C PHE A 97 -2.79 0.77 17.15
N GLY A 98 -3.01 1.83 16.36
CA GLY A 98 -2.64 3.20 16.72
C GLY A 98 -2.24 3.99 15.48
N SER A 99 -1.41 5.00 15.65
CA SER A 99 -0.89 5.77 14.51
C SER A 99 0.62 5.98 14.59
N THR A 100 1.25 6.01 13.42
CA THR A 100 2.67 6.29 13.23
C THR A 100 2.83 7.74 12.77
N GLY A 101 3.29 8.62 13.66
CA GLY A 101 3.62 10.01 13.34
C GLY A 101 5.07 10.23 12.85
N GLY A 102 5.93 9.22 12.98
CA GLY A 102 7.33 9.29 12.56
C GLY A 102 7.54 9.16 11.04
N ASN A 103 8.80 9.32 10.64
CA ASN A 103 9.24 9.06 9.28
C ASN A 103 9.19 7.55 9.01
N VAL A 104 8.53 7.17 7.91
CA VAL A 104 8.41 5.79 7.46
C VAL A 104 9.11 5.66 6.12
N ARG A 105 9.95 4.63 5.96
CA ARG A 105 10.52 4.31 4.65
C ARG A 105 9.46 3.68 3.78
N VAL A 106 9.23 4.23 2.59
CA VAL A 106 8.24 3.71 1.65
C VAL A 106 8.94 3.25 0.38
N ILE A 107 8.69 2.00 0.00
CA ILE A 107 9.16 1.42 -1.26
C ILE A 107 7.93 1.15 -2.13
N PHE A 108 7.79 1.87 -3.22
CA PHE A 108 6.66 1.78 -4.13
C PHE A 108 6.75 0.61 -5.11
N SER A 109 5.64 0.25 -5.77
CA SER A 109 5.64 -0.90 -6.69
C SER A 109 6.48 -0.72 -7.96
N ASP A 110 6.79 0.53 -8.34
CA ASP A 110 7.73 0.85 -9.43
C ASP A 110 9.20 0.84 -8.96
N GLY A 111 9.46 0.50 -7.70
CA GLY A 111 10.79 0.44 -7.09
C GLY A 111 11.33 1.77 -6.58
N LYS A 112 10.58 2.88 -6.71
CA LYS A 112 10.98 4.16 -6.13
C LYS A 112 10.86 4.14 -4.61
N GLU A 113 11.73 4.90 -3.96
CA GLU A 113 11.75 5.02 -2.50
C GLU A 113 11.40 6.45 -2.09
N SER A 114 10.69 6.59 -0.98
CA SER A 114 10.38 7.87 -0.33
C SER A 114 10.48 7.72 1.20
N VAL A 115 10.53 8.84 1.90
CA VAL A 115 10.38 8.91 3.35
C VAL A 115 9.16 9.77 3.63
N GLU A 116 8.13 9.17 4.24
CA GLU A 116 6.79 9.76 4.45
C GLU A 116 6.42 9.90 5.93
#